data_AF-A0A4Q3J4C5-F1
#
_entry.id   AF-A0A4Q3J4C5-F1
#
_cell.length_a   1.000
_cell.length_b   1.000
_cell.length_c   1.000
_cell.angle_alpha   90.00
_cell.angle_beta   90.00
_cell.angle_gamma   90.00
#
_symmetry.space_group_name_H-M   'P 1'
#
loop_
_entity.id
_entity.type
_entity.pdbx_description
1 polymer ?
#
loop_
_entity_poly.entity_id
_entity_poly.type
_entity_poly.pdbx_seq_one_letter_code
_entity_poly.pdbx_strand_id
1 'polypeptide(L)'
;MSLRDGRRVVIHADWDPAQTYQVTVRDLREREGAALARLAPLAVRSAGRPPTVRFDAGRWVLEPDAPAALRIDAIHADQGEVRSVEVAPGRELAAALSPASLLPGDQPAQWARTGLAALVPDARANRWGRGSFAWQKEATGPAMAVVQVLADARQADRSPATVLLQRTDLGLSARALSPR
;
A
#
# COMPACT_ATOMS: atom_id res chain seq x y z
N MET A 1 26.13 11.79 3.65
CA MET A 1 27.08 10.84 4.28
C MET A 1 27.33 11.32 5.70
N SER A 2 27.39 10.41 6.67
CA SER A 2 27.60 10.75 8.08
C SER A 2 28.60 9.78 8.73
N LEU A 3 29.30 10.23 9.76
CA LEU A 3 30.19 9.39 10.57
C LEU A 3 29.45 8.99 11.85
N ARG A 4 29.37 7.70 12.16
CA ARG A 4 28.86 7.17 13.42
C ARG A 4 30.02 6.61 14.26
N ASP A 5 30.02 6.97 15.54
CA ASP A 5 30.94 6.47 16.56
C ASP A 5 32.43 6.61 16.21
N GLY A 6 32.78 7.52 15.29
CA GLY A 6 34.15 7.72 14.80
C GLY A 6 34.71 6.57 13.95
N ARG A 7 33.93 5.52 13.68
CA ARG A 7 34.42 4.27 13.06
C ARG A 7 33.59 3.81 11.87
N ARG A 8 32.38 4.33 11.67
CA ARG A 8 31.47 3.91 10.59
C ARG A 8 31.10 5.09 9.72
N VAL A 9 31.36 4.98 8.42
CA VAL A 9 30.85 5.90 7.41
C VAL A 9 29.52 5.37 6.90
N VAL A 10 28.46 6.16 7.04
CA VAL A 10 27.12 5.83 6.57
C VAL A 10 26.80 6.69 5.35
N ILE A 11 26.46 6.03 4.24
CA ILE A 11 26.07 6.68 2.99
C ILE A 11 24.56 6.53 2.85
N HIS A 12 23.86 7.66 2.82
CA HIS A 12 22.42 7.73 2.58
C HIS A 12 22.18 8.15 1.13
N ALA A 13 21.46 7.33 0.38
CA ALA A 13 21.00 7.62 -0.97
C ALA A 13 19.75 6.79 -1.27
N ASP A 14 18.99 7.21 -2.29
CA ASP A 14 17.94 6.40 -2.89
C ASP A 14 18.60 5.41 -3.85
N TRP A 15 18.73 4.15 -3.42
CA TRP A 15 19.38 3.09 -4.20
C TRP A 15 18.34 2.28 -4.98
N ASP A 16 18.42 2.29 -6.30
CA ASP A 16 17.62 1.46 -7.19
C ASP A 16 18.09 -0.01 -7.11
N PRO A 17 17.22 -0.99 -6.80
CA PRO A 17 17.62 -2.40 -6.70
C PRO A 17 17.95 -3.05 -8.05
N ALA A 18 17.56 -2.44 -9.17
CA ALA A 18 17.93 -2.88 -10.51
C ALA A 18 19.37 -2.45 -10.90
N GLN A 19 20.01 -1.60 -10.09
CA GLN A 19 21.33 -1.04 -10.40
C GLN A 19 22.39 -1.49 -9.42
N THR A 20 23.61 -1.67 -9.94
CA THR A 20 24.83 -1.81 -9.13
C THR A 20 25.58 -0.49 -9.20
N TYR A 21 25.90 0.06 -8.02
CA TYR A 21 26.57 1.34 -7.87
C TYR A 21 28.02 1.11 -7.51
N GLN A 22 28.93 1.89 -8.10
CA GLN A 22 30.31 1.95 -7.65
C GLN A 22 30.47 3.10 -6.65
N VAL A 23 30.80 2.77 -5.42
CA VAL A 23 31.11 3.75 -4.37
C VAL A 23 32.61 3.91 -4.26
N THR A 24 33.08 5.13 -4.48
CA THR A 24 34.48 5.49 -4.30
C THR A 24 34.58 6.48 -3.15
N VAL A 25 35.29 6.10 -2.08
CA VAL A 25 35.58 7.01 -0.96
C VAL A 25 37.02 7.47 -1.09
N ARG A 26 37.23 8.79 -1.13
CA ARG A 26 38.55 9.42 -1.24
C ARG A 26 38.82 10.25 0.01
N ASP A 27 40.11 10.51 0.23
CA ASP A 27 40.58 11.46 1.24
C ASP A 27 40.10 11.16 2.68
N LEU A 28 39.92 9.88 3.00
CA LEU A 28 39.66 9.45 4.37
C LEU A 28 40.87 9.76 5.25
N ARG A 29 40.62 10.43 6.36
CA ARG A 29 41.64 10.78 7.34
C ARG A 29 41.18 10.35 8.73
N GLU A 30 42.15 9.97 9.54
CA GLU A 30 41.97 9.81 10.98
C GLU A 30 41.72 11.18 11.62
N ARG A 31 41.23 11.17 12.86
CA ARG A 31 40.95 12.39 13.62
C ARG A 31 42.19 13.28 13.79
N GLU A 32 43.36 12.66 13.85
CA GLU A 32 44.67 13.32 14.01
C GLU A 32 45.26 13.79 12.67
N GLY A 33 44.55 13.60 11.55
CA GLY A 33 44.91 14.12 10.22
C GLY A 33 45.71 13.14 9.34
N ALA A 34 46.14 12.01 9.88
CA ALA A 34 46.78 10.93 9.13
C ALA A 34 45.84 10.39 8.04
N ALA A 35 46.37 10.15 6.84
CA ALA A 35 45.57 9.57 5.76
C ALA A 35 45.32 8.08 6.02
N LEU A 36 44.07 7.66 5.90
CA LEU A 36 43.72 6.24 5.93
C LEU A 36 44.07 5.58 4.58
N ALA A 37 44.37 4.28 4.63
CA ALA A 37 44.64 3.50 3.43
C ALA A 37 43.49 3.64 2.42
N ARG A 38 43.86 3.76 1.14
CA ARG A 38 42.88 3.94 0.07
C ARG A 38 42.04 2.67 -0.05
N LEU A 39 40.74 2.81 0.14
CA LEU A 39 39.77 1.75 -0.11
C LEU A 39 39.61 1.54 -1.62
N ALA A 40 39.65 0.28 -2.05
CA ALA A 40 39.24 -0.08 -3.41
C ALA A 40 37.77 0.33 -3.63
N PRO A 41 37.38 0.68 -4.87
CA PRO A 41 35.98 0.96 -5.18
C PRO A 41 35.08 -0.21 -4.77
N LEU A 42 33.97 0.11 -4.12
CA LEU A 42 33.00 -0.88 -3.65
C LEU A 42 31.85 -0.96 -4.64
N ALA A 43 31.53 -2.17 -5.12
CA ALA A 43 30.28 -2.42 -5.82
C ALA A 43 29.17 -2.65 -4.79
N VAL A 44 28.17 -1.78 -4.78
CA VAL A 44 27.04 -1.82 -3.86
C VAL A 44 25.76 -1.98 -4.65
N ARG A 45 24.93 -2.94 -4.24
CA ARG A 45 23.57 -3.11 -4.76
C ARG A 45 22.60 -2.99 -3.61
N SER A 46 21.46 -2.33 -3.84
CA SER A 46 20.38 -2.35 -2.85
C SER A 46 19.87 -3.77 -2.66
N ALA A 47 19.61 -4.17 -1.42
CA ALA A 47 18.91 -5.42 -1.12
C ALA A 47 17.49 -5.46 -1.72
N GLY A 48 16.95 -4.29 -2.08
CA GLY A 48 15.58 -4.16 -2.56
C GLY A 48 14.55 -4.24 -1.43
N ARG A 49 13.37 -3.73 -1.71
CA ARG A 49 12.16 -3.93 -0.91
C ARG A 49 11.19 -4.73 -1.77
N PRO A 50 10.48 -5.72 -1.22
CA PRO A 50 9.43 -6.38 -1.96
C PRO A 50 8.31 -5.37 -2.29
N PRO A 51 7.48 -5.64 -3.32
CA PRO A 51 6.23 -4.93 -3.50
C PRO A 51 5.46 -4.90 -2.19
N THR A 52 5.08 -3.71 -1.75
CA THR A 52 4.42 -3.53 -0.46
C THR A 52 3.38 -2.44 -0.57
N VAL A 53 2.21 -2.65 0.02
CA VAL A 53 1.13 -1.67 0.13
C VAL A 53 0.76 -1.43 1.58
N ARG A 54 0.31 -0.22 1.88
CA ARG A 54 -0.30 0.17 3.16
C ARG A 54 -1.55 0.96 2.87
N PHE A 55 -2.62 0.61 3.56
CA PHE A 55 -3.91 1.27 3.50
C PHE A 55 -4.70 0.89 4.75
N ASP A 56 -5.73 1.67 5.02
CA ASP A 56 -6.62 1.46 6.17
C ASP A 56 -7.68 0.41 5.81
N ALA A 57 -7.36 -0.86 6.12
CA ALA A 57 -8.24 -2.00 5.93
C ALA A 57 -9.47 -1.99 6.86
N GLY A 58 -10.44 -2.87 6.61
CA GLY A 58 -11.60 -3.08 7.49
C GLY A 58 -12.90 -2.52 6.92
N ARG A 59 -13.75 -1.93 7.77
CA ARG A 59 -15.08 -1.45 7.37
C ARG A 59 -15.16 0.06 7.45
N TRP A 60 -15.56 0.69 6.36
CA TRP A 60 -15.78 2.12 6.25
C TRP A 60 -17.27 2.35 6.02
N VAL A 61 -17.88 3.13 6.91
CA VAL A 61 -19.26 3.59 6.75
C VAL A 61 -19.20 5.09 6.48
N LEU A 62 -19.79 5.50 5.37
CA LEU A 62 -19.71 6.84 4.81
C LEU A 62 -21.12 7.41 4.69
N GLU A 63 -21.25 8.68 5.04
CA GLU A 63 -22.44 9.47 4.70
C GLU A 63 -22.61 9.58 3.17
N PRO A 64 -23.82 9.87 2.67
CA PRO A 64 -24.10 9.94 1.23
C PRO A 64 -23.14 10.86 0.46
N ASP A 65 -22.82 12.02 1.04
CA ASP A 65 -21.98 13.05 0.40
C ASP A 65 -20.50 12.97 0.81
N ALA A 66 -20.13 11.99 1.64
CA ALA A 66 -18.75 11.87 2.09
C ALA A 66 -17.83 11.37 0.96
N PRO A 67 -16.63 11.98 0.81
CA PRO A 67 -15.66 11.51 -0.17
C PRO A 67 -15.18 10.10 0.19
N ALA A 68 -15.43 9.16 -0.72
CA ALA A 68 -15.01 7.77 -0.56
C ALA A 68 -13.57 7.57 -1.11
N ALA A 69 -12.58 8.19 -0.46
CA ALA A 69 -11.19 8.13 -0.87
C ALA A 69 -10.35 7.29 0.11
N LEU A 70 -10.02 6.07 -0.30
CA LEU A 70 -9.11 5.19 0.44
C LEU A 70 -7.67 5.65 0.22
N ARG A 71 -6.95 6.01 1.28
CA ARG A 71 -5.52 6.36 1.20
C ARG A 71 -4.69 5.10 0.99
N ILE A 72 -3.74 5.19 0.07
CA ILE A 72 -2.85 4.08 -0.29
C ILE A 72 -1.42 4.58 -0.36
N ASP A 73 -0.53 3.92 0.36
CA ASP A 73 0.91 4.06 0.18
C ASP A 73 1.45 2.77 -0.44
N ALA A 74 2.38 2.88 -1.40
CA ALA A 74 2.93 1.71 -2.08
C ALA A 74 4.43 1.84 -2.41
N ILE A 75 5.12 0.71 -2.46
CA ILE A 75 6.44 0.51 -3.09
C ILE A 75 6.23 -0.47 -4.23
N HIS A 76 6.85 -0.22 -5.39
CA HIS A 76 6.63 -1.01 -6.62
C HIS A 76 5.16 -1.01 -7.05
N ALA A 77 4.55 0.18 -7.12
CA ALA A 77 3.15 0.35 -7.51
C ALA A 77 2.87 -0.11 -8.96
N ASP A 78 3.91 -0.25 -9.79
CA ASP A 78 3.86 -0.85 -11.13
C ASP A 78 3.45 -2.33 -11.13
N GLN A 79 3.58 -3.02 -10.00
CA GLN A 79 3.33 -4.46 -9.88
C GLN A 79 1.98 -4.80 -9.24
N GLY A 80 1.37 -3.82 -8.58
CA GLY A 80 0.16 -4.01 -7.79
C GLY A 80 -1.08 -3.38 -8.40
N GLU A 81 -2.22 -3.69 -7.80
CA GLU A 81 -3.52 -3.21 -8.27
C GLU A 81 -4.52 -3.09 -7.13
N VAL A 82 -5.52 -2.24 -7.36
CA VAL A 82 -6.77 -2.22 -6.60
C VAL A 82 -7.80 -2.99 -7.43
N ARG A 83 -8.51 -3.90 -6.78
CA ARG A 83 -9.70 -4.54 -7.33
C ARG A 83 -10.91 -4.06 -6.54
N SER A 84 -12.00 -3.75 -7.19
CA SER A 84 -13.26 -3.42 -6.52
C SER A 84 -14.45 -4.09 -7.18
N VAL A 85 -15.41 -4.50 -6.36
CA VAL A 85 -16.71 -5.01 -6.82
C VAL A 85 -17.82 -4.36 -6.02
N GLU A 86 -18.90 -3.99 -6.69
CA GLU A 86 -20.11 -3.57 -6.00
C GLU A 86 -20.84 -4.78 -5.42
N VAL A 87 -21.35 -4.63 -4.20
CA VAL A 87 -22.16 -5.66 -3.58
C VAL A 87 -23.56 -5.59 -4.17
N ALA A 88 -23.95 -6.64 -4.88
CA ALA A 88 -25.29 -6.75 -5.44
C ALA A 88 -26.38 -6.79 -4.35
N PRO A 89 -27.60 -6.31 -4.64
CA PRO A 89 -28.72 -6.42 -3.72
C PRO A 89 -28.94 -7.86 -3.21
N GLY A 90 -29.16 -8.02 -1.91
CA GLY A 90 -29.34 -9.32 -1.25
C GLY A 90 -28.03 -10.02 -0.84
N ARG A 91 -26.86 -9.40 -1.09
CA ARG A 91 -25.55 -9.92 -0.69
C ARG A 91 -24.88 -9.10 0.42
N GLU A 92 -25.54 -8.06 0.91
CA GLU A 92 -25.01 -7.07 1.86
C GLU A 92 -24.60 -7.69 3.19
N LEU A 93 -25.44 -8.56 3.76
CA LEU A 93 -25.14 -9.23 5.02
C LEU A 93 -23.93 -10.17 4.87
N ALA A 94 -23.87 -10.92 3.77
CA ALA A 94 -22.74 -11.80 3.49
C ALA A 94 -21.44 -10.98 3.30
N ALA A 95 -21.51 -9.87 2.58
CA ALA A 95 -20.41 -8.94 2.41
C ALA A 95 -19.96 -8.32 3.74
N ALA A 96 -20.90 -7.98 4.63
CA ALA A 96 -20.62 -7.39 5.94
C ALA A 96 -19.93 -8.37 6.90
N LEU A 97 -20.32 -9.64 6.86
CA LEU A 97 -19.76 -10.68 7.75
C LEU A 97 -18.46 -11.28 7.20
N SER A 98 -18.37 -11.46 5.89
CA SER A 98 -17.22 -12.05 5.23
C SER A 98 -16.97 -11.39 3.86
N PRO A 99 -16.34 -10.19 3.83
CA PRO A 99 -15.93 -9.55 2.58
C PRO A 99 -15.05 -10.46 1.73
N ALA A 100 -14.26 -11.32 2.39
CA ALA A 100 -13.40 -12.31 1.76
C ALA A 100 -14.17 -13.32 0.89
N SER A 101 -15.44 -13.62 1.20
CA SER A 101 -16.28 -14.53 0.41
C SER A 101 -16.68 -13.99 -0.97
N LEU A 102 -16.52 -12.68 -1.18
CA LEU A 102 -16.78 -12.03 -2.46
C LEU A 102 -15.52 -11.96 -3.33
N LEU A 103 -14.35 -12.32 -2.77
CA LEU A 103 -13.08 -12.27 -3.49
C LEU A 103 -13.14 -13.04 -4.81
N PRO A 104 -12.32 -12.67 -5.80
CA PRO A 104 -12.52 -13.02 -7.20
C PRO A 104 -12.62 -14.51 -7.55
N GLY A 105 -12.34 -15.43 -6.61
CA GLY A 105 -12.38 -16.90 -6.73
C GLY A 105 -12.79 -17.40 -8.12
N ASP A 106 -14.09 -17.52 -8.34
CA ASP A 106 -14.67 -18.07 -9.58
C ASP A 106 -15.25 -17.02 -10.54
N GLN A 107 -15.28 -15.72 -10.19
CA GLN A 107 -15.90 -14.67 -11.01
C GLN A 107 -15.03 -13.41 -11.17
N PRO A 108 -13.80 -13.53 -11.72
CA PRO A 108 -12.89 -12.40 -11.88
C PRO A 108 -13.40 -11.31 -12.82
N ALA A 109 -14.34 -11.63 -13.73
CA ALA A 109 -14.89 -10.69 -14.70
C ALA A 109 -15.77 -9.58 -14.09
N GLN A 110 -16.26 -9.75 -12.86
CA GLN A 110 -17.11 -8.75 -12.18
C GLN A 110 -16.31 -7.68 -11.43
N TRP A 111 -15.01 -7.87 -11.28
CA TRP A 111 -14.15 -6.97 -10.52
C TRP A 111 -13.54 -5.91 -11.43
N ALA A 112 -13.81 -4.64 -11.13
CA ALA A 112 -13.07 -3.54 -11.71
C ALA A 112 -11.63 -3.56 -11.19
N ARG A 113 -10.66 -3.31 -12.07
CA ARG A 113 -9.23 -3.36 -11.76
C ARG A 113 -8.58 -2.03 -12.10
N THR A 114 -7.76 -1.52 -11.20
CA THR A 114 -7.01 -0.28 -11.38
C THR A 114 -5.57 -0.51 -10.92
N GLY A 115 -4.60 -0.31 -11.82
CA GLY A 115 -3.19 -0.46 -11.46
C GLY A 115 -2.76 0.57 -10.41
N LEU A 116 -1.98 0.15 -9.41
CA LEU A 116 -1.54 1.04 -8.34
C LEU A 116 -0.67 2.19 -8.85
N ALA A 117 0.07 1.99 -9.96
CA ALA A 117 0.86 3.05 -10.59
C ALA A 117 0.03 4.28 -10.99
N ALA A 118 -1.25 4.10 -11.35
CA ALA A 118 -2.14 5.22 -11.67
C ALA A 118 -2.61 5.96 -10.40
N LEU A 119 -2.72 5.24 -9.28
CA LEU A 119 -3.21 5.77 -8.01
C LEU A 119 -2.10 6.38 -7.14
N VAL A 120 -0.88 5.88 -7.31
CA VAL A 120 0.31 6.21 -6.52
C VAL A 120 1.48 6.54 -7.47
N PRO A 121 1.38 7.62 -8.28
CA PRO A 121 2.32 7.88 -9.38
C PRO A 121 3.75 8.17 -8.93
N ASP A 122 3.92 8.63 -7.68
CA ASP A 122 5.24 8.93 -7.12
C ASP A 122 5.96 7.70 -6.53
N ALA A 123 5.30 6.53 -6.51
CA ALA A 123 5.92 5.31 -6.04
C ALA A 123 7.04 4.87 -7.00
N ARG A 124 8.16 4.44 -6.43
CA ARG A 124 9.29 3.90 -7.19
C ARG A 124 9.81 2.64 -6.53
N ALA A 125 10.74 1.97 -7.18
CA ALA A 125 11.51 0.92 -6.54
C ALA A 125 12.15 1.44 -5.24
N ASN A 126 12.01 0.68 -4.14
CA ASN A 126 12.51 1.02 -2.80
C ASN A 126 11.98 2.31 -2.13
N ARG A 127 11.07 3.05 -2.77
CA ARG A 127 10.55 4.31 -2.24
C ARG A 127 9.03 4.28 -2.17
N TRP A 128 8.51 4.63 -0.98
CA TRP A 128 7.08 4.82 -0.78
C TRP A 128 6.59 5.99 -1.64
N GLY A 129 5.61 5.72 -2.47
CA GLY A 129 4.70 6.72 -3.00
C GLY A 129 3.43 6.78 -2.15
N ARG A 130 2.67 7.87 -2.31
CA ARG A 130 1.37 8.07 -1.66
C ARG A 130 0.33 8.39 -2.70
N GLY A 131 -0.91 8.00 -2.41
CA GLY A 131 -2.01 8.13 -3.35
C GLY A 131 -3.34 7.83 -2.71
N SER A 132 -4.37 7.77 -3.55
CA SER A 132 -5.72 7.44 -3.09
C SER A 132 -6.53 6.75 -4.17
N PHE A 133 -7.33 5.77 -3.75
CA PHE A 133 -8.38 5.18 -4.56
C PHE A 133 -9.71 5.86 -4.24
N ALA A 134 -10.30 6.54 -5.23
CA ALA A 134 -11.63 7.10 -5.11
C ALA A 134 -12.65 6.07 -5.58
N TRP A 135 -13.50 5.60 -4.67
CA TRP A 135 -14.67 4.81 -5.05
C TRP A 135 -15.73 5.76 -5.63
N GLN A 136 -15.73 5.86 -6.95
CA GLN A 136 -16.71 6.66 -7.68
C GLN A 136 -17.87 5.76 -8.08
N LYS A 137 -18.97 5.85 -7.34
CA LYS A 137 -20.27 5.49 -7.86
C LYS A 137 -21.11 6.75 -7.98
N GLU A 138 -21.65 7.01 -9.18
CA GLU A 138 -22.87 7.79 -9.36
C GLU A 138 -24.00 7.00 -8.69
N ALA A 139 -24.10 7.05 -7.37
CA ALA A 139 -25.17 6.40 -6.65
C ALA A 139 -26.06 7.44 -6.00
N THR A 140 -27.19 7.68 -6.65
CA THR A 140 -28.40 8.15 -5.98
C THR A 140 -28.86 7.06 -5.00
N GLY A 141 -28.30 7.05 -3.79
CA GLY A 141 -28.74 6.19 -2.68
C GLY A 141 -27.65 5.33 -2.01
N PRO A 142 -28.05 4.44 -1.08
CA PRO A 142 -27.13 3.60 -0.34
C PRO A 142 -26.44 2.58 -1.26
N ALA A 143 -25.15 2.34 -1.00
CA ALA A 143 -24.34 1.43 -1.81
C ALA A 143 -23.30 0.74 -0.94
N MET A 144 -22.87 -0.45 -1.35
CA MET A 144 -21.82 -1.19 -0.69
C MET A 144 -20.84 -1.75 -1.74
N ALA A 145 -19.56 -1.75 -1.42
CA ALA A 145 -18.52 -2.30 -2.27
C ALA A 145 -17.46 -3.00 -1.43
N VAL A 146 -16.82 -4.01 -2.02
CA VAL A 146 -15.60 -4.60 -1.48
C VAL A 146 -14.44 -4.14 -2.34
N VAL A 147 -13.41 -3.63 -1.68
CA VAL A 147 -12.15 -3.20 -2.28
C VAL A 147 -11.04 -4.10 -1.77
N GLN A 148 -10.21 -4.58 -2.68
CA GLN A 148 -9.03 -5.37 -2.40
C GLN A 148 -7.82 -4.59 -2.92
N VAL A 149 -6.77 -4.45 -2.11
CA VAL A 149 -5.52 -3.80 -2.53
C VAL A 149 -4.40 -4.83 -2.48
N LEU A 150 -3.74 -5.03 -3.61
CA LEU A 150 -2.69 -6.02 -3.80
C LEU A 150 -1.37 -5.33 -4.15
N ALA A 151 -0.29 -5.67 -3.46
CA ALA A 151 1.04 -5.18 -3.81
C ALA A 151 1.61 -5.86 -5.06
N ASP A 152 1.25 -7.13 -5.28
CA ASP A 152 1.54 -7.87 -6.51
C ASP A 152 0.49 -8.96 -6.77
N ALA A 153 0.58 -9.60 -7.94
CA ALA A 153 -0.32 -10.70 -8.31
C ALA A 153 -0.18 -11.93 -7.40
N ARG A 154 0.98 -12.17 -6.78
CA ARG A 154 1.24 -13.34 -5.92
C ARG A 154 0.60 -13.19 -4.55
N GLN A 155 0.37 -11.96 -4.11
CA GLN A 155 -0.28 -11.66 -2.83
C GLN A 155 -1.77 -11.98 -2.85
N ALA A 156 -2.39 -12.06 -4.03
CA ALA A 156 -3.78 -12.49 -4.19
C ALA A 156 -4.05 -13.85 -3.51
N ASP A 157 -3.05 -14.74 -3.50
CA ASP A 157 -3.18 -16.12 -3.03
C ASP A 157 -2.93 -16.30 -1.52
N ARG A 158 -2.45 -15.26 -0.80
CA ARG A 158 -1.87 -15.41 0.56
C ARG A 158 -2.65 -14.78 1.71
N SER A 159 -3.86 -14.27 1.47
CA SER A 159 -4.69 -13.43 2.37
C SER A 159 -4.57 -11.94 2.03
N PRO A 160 -5.34 -11.50 1.03
CA PRO A 160 -5.35 -10.12 0.61
C PRO A 160 -6.20 -9.29 1.59
N ALA A 161 -5.63 -8.19 2.08
CA ALA A 161 -6.38 -7.28 2.93
C ALA A 161 -7.51 -6.61 2.11
N THR A 162 -8.70 -6.51 2.71
CA THR A 162 -9.90 -5.97 2.07
C THR A 162 -10.48 -4.80 2.87
N VAL A 163 -11.16 -3.91 2.16
CA VAL A 163 -11.99 -2.85 2.71
C VAL A 163 -13.43 -3.11 2.28
N LEU A 164 -14.35 -3.12 3.23
CA LEU A 164 -15.77 -3.00 2.95
C LEU A 164 -16.15 -1.52 3.03
N LEU A 165 -16.55 -0.95 1.90
CA LEU A 165 -17.08 0.40 1.82
C LEU A 165 -18.61 0.32 1.85
N GLN A 166 -19.24 1.10 2.72
CA GLN A 166 -20.69 1.26 2.77
C GLN A 166 -21.02 2.75 2.78
N ARG A 167 -21.79 3.20 1.80
CA ARG A 167 -22.41 4.53 1.78
C ARG A 167 -23.87 4.39 2.20
N THR A 168 -24.29 5.12 3.23
CA THR A 168 -25.66 5.05 3.75
C THR A 168 -26.00 6.33 4.50
N ASP A 169 -27.27 6.70 4.48
CA ASP A 169 -27.91 7.72 5.31
C ASP A 169 -28.50 7.13 6.62
N LEU A 170 -28.39 5.81 6.81
CA LEU A 170 -28.91 5.11 7.97
C LEU A 170 -27.85 5.06 9.09
N GLY A 171 -27.99 5.93 10.07
CA GLY A 171 -27.30 5.82 11.35
C GLY A 171 -27.95 4.77 12.24
N LEU A 172 -27.34 3.58 12.36
CA LEU A 172 -27.78 2.58 13.34
C LEU A 172 -27.18 2.89 14.71
N SER A 173 -28.00 3.34 15.66
CA SER A 173 -27.64 3.38 17.08
C SER A 173 -28.18 2.15 17.79
N ALA A 174 -27.30 1.24 18.24
CA ALA A 174 -27.68 0.13 19.11
C ALA A 174 -27.16 0.40 20.53
N ARG A 175 -28.04 0.32 21.53
CA ARG A 175 -27.66 0.29 22.95
C ARG A 175 -28.01 -1.07 23.51
N ALA A 176 -27.03 -1.75 24.10
CA ALA A 176 -27.28 -2.95 24.87
C ALA A 176 -28.08 -2.57 26.12
N LEU A 177 -29.29 -3.12 26.25
CA LEU A 177 -30.03 -3.05 27.50
C LEU A 177 -29.52 -4.18 28.38
N SER A 178 -28.91 -3.84 29.52
CA SER A 178 -28.55 -4.85 30.52
C SER A 178 -29.84 -5.54 31.00
N PRO A 179 -29.88 -6.89 31.01
CA PRO A 179 -30.98 -7.59 31.64
C PRO A 179 -31.01 -7.23 33.12
N ARG A 180 -32.21 -6.86 33.61
CA ARG A 180 -32.48 -6.69 35.04
C ARG A 180 -32.55 -8.04 35.73
#